data_AF-A0AAC8ZTV4-F1
#
_entry.id   AF-A0AAC8ZTV4-F1
#
_cell.length_a   1.000
_cell.length_b   1.000
_cell.length_c   1.000
_cell.angle_alpha   90.00
_cell.angle_beta   90.00
_cell.angle_gamma   90.00
#
_symmetry.space_group_name_H-M   'P 1'
#
loop_
_entity.id
_entity.type
_entity.pdbx_description
1 polymer ?
#
loop_
_entity_poly.entity_id
_entity_poly.type
_entity_poly.pdbx_seq_one_letter_code
_entity_poly.pdbx_strand_id
1 'polypeptide(L)'
;MKTFHFRSMSGVIFAFFLALATALPGQGHAQSAPTPEQAAVAKANGARADQLNARVVVASYFYASTDLTSARYGDDSKGIDFSKPLEVIDIPAGTAWFQYVRTGYDSIRFGNFFSPVVTATPDCLGISGAGRAEYKAVLPAGQGLKSIAAPIVDSWSTPGTSVQTQGGCTQVVIPNSVKAGVTSGGPVQ
;
A
#
# COMPACT_ATOMS: atom_id res chain seq x y z
N MET A 1 -69.09 -23.13 -53.28
CA MET A 1 -68.01 -23.67 -54.16
C MET A 1 -66.96 -22.58 -54.32
N LYS A 2 -65.67 -22.93 -54.28
CA LYS A 2 -64.45 -22.10 -54.43
C LYS A 2 -63.86 -21.47 -53.14
N THR A 3 -62.86 -22.20 -52.65
CA THR A 3 -61.62 -21.77 -52.00
C THR A 3 -61.01 -20.50 -52.62
N PHE A 4 -60.32 -19.67 -51.82
CA PHE A 4 -58.95 -19.19 -52.11
C PHE A 4 -58.26 -18.56 -50.88
N HIS A 5 -56.93 -18.61 -50.93
CA HIS A 5 -55.93 -18.51 -49.87
C HIS A 5 -55.52 -17.09 -49.38
N PHE A 6 -55.18 -17.04 -48.08
CA PHE A 6 -53.95 -16.54 -47.44
C PHE A 6 -53.18 -15.30 -47.99
N ARG A 7 -52.99 -14.29 -47.12
CA ARG A 7 -51.76 -13.47 -46.88
C ARG A 7 -52.10 -12.42 -45.78
N SER A 8 -51.59 -12.53 -44.54
CA SER A 8 -50.28 -12.09 -44.00
C SER A 8 -49.93 -10.60 -44.26
N MET A 9 -49.81 -9.83 -43.16
CA MET A 9 -48.79 -8.83 -42.79
C MET A 9 -49.32 -8.02 -41.58
N SER A 10 -48.85 -8.27 -40.36
CA SER A 10 -47.64 -7.72 -39.71
C SER A 10 -47.72 -6.24 -39.35
N GLY A 11 -47.68 -5.95 -38.04
CA GLY A 11 -47.55 -4.59 -37.51
C GLY A 11 -47.48 -4.54 -35.98
N VAL A 12 -46.46 -5.16 -35.37
CA VAL A 12 -46.12 -4.92 -33.95
C VAL A 12 -44.83 -4.11 -33.94
N ILE A 13 -44.91 -2.88 -33.45
CA ILE A 13 -43.78 -1.98 -33.21
C ILE A 13 -43.10 -2.45 -31.93
N PHE A 14 -41.89 -3.00 -32.04
CA PHE A 14 -41.00 -3.25 -30.90
C PHE A 14 -40.05 -2.05 -30.77
N ALA A 15 -40.21 -1.29 -29.69
CA ALA A 15 -39.30 -0.21 -29.33
C ALA A 15 -37.95 -0.81 -28.89
N PHE A 16 -36.92 -0.57 -29.69
CA PHE A 16 -35.52 -0.86 -29.36
C PHE A 16 -35.03 0.25 -28.41
N PHE A 17 -34.97 -0.02 -27.10
CA PHE A 17 -34.16 0.77 -26.19
C PHE A 17 -32.71 0.33 -26.35
N LEU A 18 -31.96 1.07 -27.16
CA LEU A 18 -30.50 0.97 -27.24
C LEU A 18 -29.91 1.68 -26.01
N ALA A 19 -29.71 0.95 -24.92
CA ALA A 19 -28.89 1.44 -23.81
C ALA A 19 -27.42 1.44 -24.26
N LEU A 20 -26.91 2.64 -24.57
CA LEU A 20 -25.51 2.87 -24.84
C LEU A 20 -24.73 2.69 -23.53
N ALA A 21 -24.16 1.50 -23.31
CA ALA A 21 -23.23 1.28 -22.22
C ALA A 21 -21.97 2.10 -22.49
N THR A 22 -21.85 3.26 -21.86
CA THR A 22 -20.61 4.01 -21.80
C THR A 22 -19.59 3.19 -21.02
N ALA A 23 -18.66 2.55 -21.73
CA ALA A 23 -17.49 1.95 -21.12
C ALA A 23 -16.67 3.06 -20.46
N LEU A 24 -16.70 3.11 -19.12
CA LEU A 24 -15.83 3.96 -18.33
C LEU A 24 -14.39 3.41 -18.44
N PRO A 25 -13.40 4.21 -18.87
CA PRO A 25 -12.00 3.81 -18.78
C PRO A 25 -11.57 3.96 -17.32
N GLY A 26 -11.32 2.85 -16.63
CA GLY A 26 -10.83 2.89 -15.26
C GLY A 26 -11.21 1.70 -14.38
N GLN A 27 -11.33 0.50 -14.94
CA GLN A 27 -11.28 -0.71 -14.11
C GLN A 27 -9.81 -1.10 -13.95
N GLY A 28 -9.16 -0.56 -12.93
CA GLY A 28 -7.91 -1.14 -12.44
C GLY A 28 -8.17 -2.62 -12.16
N HIS A 29 -7.37 -3.50 -12.75
CA HIS A 29 -7.47 -4.93 -12.51
C HIS A 29 -7.52 -5.17 -11.01
N ALA A 30 -8.67 -5.60 -10.48
CA ALA A 30 -8.80 -5.92 -9.07
C ALA A 30 -7.78 -7.02 -8.77
N GLN A 31 -6.74 -6.68 -8.01
CA GLN A 31 -5.75 -7.66 -7.58
C GLN A 31 -6.46 -8.68 -6.70
N SER A 32 -6.37 -9.95 -7.08
CA SER A 32 -6.92 -11.05 -6.30
C SER A 32 -6.22 -11.15 -4.94
N ALA A 33 -6.96 -11.52 -3.90
CA ALA A 33 -6.40 -11.77 -2.58
C ALA A 33 -5.29 -12.85 -2.63
N PRO A 34 -4.18 -12.68 -1.88
CA PRO A 34 -3.16 -13.70 -1.77
C PRO A 34 -3.74 -14.98 -1.18
N THR A 35 -3.33 -16.13 -1.71
CA THR A 35 -3.64 -17.42 -1.08
C THR A 35 -2.89 -17.56 0.25
N PRO A 36 -3.35 -18.43 1.18
CA PRO A 36 -2.59 -18.71 2.40
C PRO A 36 -1.17 -19.20 2.13
N GLU A 37 -0.98 -19.97 1.05
CA GLU A 37 0.33 -20.41 0.60
C GLU A 37 1.21 -19.23 0.17
N GLN A 38 0.68 -18.29 -0.64
CA GLN A 38 1.43 -17.09 -1.03
C GLN A 38 1.79 -16.23 0.19
N ALA A 39 0.89 -16.08 1.15
CA ALA A 39 1.18 -15.37 2.40
C ALA A 39 2.30 -16.07 3.20
N ALA A 40 2.31 -17.40 3.26
CA ALA A 40 3.36 -18.17 3.93
C ALA A 40 4.71 -18.08 3.18
N VAL A 41 4.69 -18.16 1.85
CA VAL A 41 5.87 -18.05 0.99
C VAL A 41 6.49 -16.64 1.08
N ALA A 42 5.68 -15.59 1.18
CA ALA A 42 6.15 -14.21 1.33
C ALA A 42 6.91 -13.97 2.65
N LYS A 43 6.47 -14.62 3.73
CA LYS A 43 7.09 -14.60 5.07
C LYS A 43 8.41 -15.38 5.15
N ALA A 44 8.64 -16.32 4.25
CA ALA A 44 9.80 -17.18 4.30
C ALA A 44 11.10 -16.42 3.97
N ASN A 45 12.20 -16.82 4.61
CA ASN A 45 13.55 -16.33 4.29
C ASN A 45 14.01 -16.82 2.91
N GLY A 46 14.87 -16.04 2.26
CA GLY A 46 15.41 -16.34 0.93
C GLY A 46 14.91 -15.38 -0.15
N ALA A 47 15.34 -15.58 -1.38
CA ALA A 47 14.99 -14.74 -2.52
C ALA A 47 14.68 -15.57 -3.78
N ARG A 48 14.08 -16.75 -3.61
CA ARG A 48 13.63 -17.56 -4.73
C ARG A 48 12.53 -16.83 -5.51
N ALA A 49 12.38 -17.13 -6.80
CA ALA A 49 11.43 -16.44 -7.67
C ALA A 49 9.97 -16.50 -7.16
N ASP A 50 9.55 -17.63 -6.59
CA ASP A 50 8.23 -17.80 -5.96
C ASP A 50 8.06 -16.88 -4.74
N GLN A 51 9.11 -16.72 -3.93
CA GLN A 51 9.13 -15.80 -2.79
C GLN A 51 9.03 -14.34 -3.22
N LEU A 52 9.82 -13.92 -4.21
CA LEU A 52 9.77 -12.56 -4.75
C LEU A 52 8.36 -12.23 -5.28
N ASN A 53 7.79 -13.14 -6.08
CA ASN A 53 6.45 -12.97 -6.64
C ASN A 53 5.38 -12.92 -5.55
N ALA A 54 5.43 -13.81 -4.56
CA ALA A 54 4.49 -13.82 -3.46
C ALA A 54 4.52 -12.51 -2.65
N ARG A 55 5.70 -11.93 -2.41
CA ARG A 55 5.83 -10.65 -1.69
C ARG A 55 5.25 -9.49 -2.48
N VAL A 56 5.45 -9.46 -3.80
CA VAL A 56 4.81 -8.47 -4.69
C VAL A 56 3.29 -8.61 -4.63
N VAL A 57 2.75 -9.82 -4.73
CA VAL A 57 1.30 -10.09 -4.65
C VAL A 57 0.73 -9.64 -3.29
N VAL A 58 1.36 -10.01 -2.18
CA VAL A 58 0.90 -9.62 -0.84
C VAL A 58 0.95 -8.11 -0.65
N ALA A 59 2.07 -7.46 -1.01
CA ALA A 59 2.23 -6.02 -0.85
C ALA A 59 1.22 -5.25 -1.70
N SER A 60 1.12 -5.57 -2.99
CA SER A 60 0.22 -4.85 -3.90
C SER A 60 -1.26 -5.04 -3.53
N TYR A 61 -1.66 -6.25 -3.11
CA TYR A 61 -3.01 -6.47 -2.60
C TYR A 61 -3.29 -5.68 -1.32
N PHE A 62 -2.35 -5.61 -0.36
CA PHE A 62 -2.53 -4.80 0.84
C PHE A 62 -2.80 -3.32 0.51
N TYR A 63 -2.11 -2.75 -0.46
CA TYR A 63 -2.36 -1.39 -0.91
C TYR A 63 -3.71 -1.25 -1.63
N ALA A 64 -4.05 -2.21 -2.51
CA ALA A 64 -5.29 -2.19 -3.28
C ALA A 64 -6.56 -2.37 -2.41
N SER A 65 -6.44 -3.12 -1.32
CA SER A 65 -7.54 -3.44 -0.39
C SER A 65 -7.69 -2.43 0.77
N THR A 66 -6.83 -1.42 0.83
CA THR A 66 -6.85 -0.39 1.88
C THR A 66 -7.00 0.99 1.25
N ASP A 67 -7.09 2.02 2.09
CA ASP A 67 -7.14 3.42 1.68
C ASP A 67 -5.75 4.00 1.30
N LEU A 68 -4.72 3.15 1.14
CA LEU A 68 -3.44 3.51 0.53
C LEU A 68 -3.53 3.57 -1.00
N THR A 69 -4.34 2.70 -1.61
CA THR A 69 -4.60 2.56 -3.06
C THR A 69 -3.43 2.01 -3.89
N SER A 70 -3.75 1.39 -5.03
CA SER A 70 -2.77 0.90 -6.00
C SER A 70 -1.93 2.01 -6.64
N ALA A 71 -2.45 3.25 -6.72
CA ALA A 71 -1.70 4.38 -7.26
C ALA A 71 -0.46 4.68 -6.39
N ARG A 72 -0.64 4.65 -5.06
CA ARG A 72 0.44 4.86 -4.10
C ARG A 72 1.46 3.71 -4.08
N TYR A 73 1.00 2.48 -4.31
CA TYR A 73 1.89 1.31 -4.38
C TYR A 73 3.02 1.48 -5.40
N GLY A 74 2.77 2.13 -6.54
CA GLY A 74 3.79 2.34 -7.56
C GLY A 74 5.02 3.12 -7.07
N ASP A 75 4.84 4.03 -6.12
CA ASP A 75 5.95 4.77 -5.50
C ASP A 75 6.47 4.09 -4.25
N ASP A 76 5.59 3.67 -3.35
CA ASP A 76 5.98 3.09 -2.07
C ASP A 76 6.70 1.74 -2.23
N SER A 77 6.38 0.96 -3.27
CA SER A 77 7.04 -0.32 -3.56
C SER A 77 8.53 -0.20 -3.86
N LYS A 78 9.00 0.97 -4.31
CA LYS A 78 10.42 1.25 -4.55
C LYS A 78 11.23 1.22 -3.25
N GLY A 79 10.59 1.55 -2.12
CA GLY A 79 11.20 1.52 -0.79
C GLY A 79 11.16 0.15 -0.11
N ILE A 80 10.65 -0.91 -0.77
CA ILE A 80 10.51 -2.26 -0.19
C ILE A 80 11.58 -3.19 -0.78
N ASP A 81 12.39 -3.82 0.07
CA ASP A 81 13.31 -4.87 -0.34
C ASP A 81 12.55 -6.20 -0.49
N PHE A 82 12.04 -6.47 -1.69
CA PHE A 82 11.35 -7.72 -1.99
C PHE A 82 12.25 -8.97 -1.91
N SER A 83 13.57 -8.84 -1.78
CA SER A 83 14.46 -9.97 -1.49
C SER A 83 14.36 -10.46 -0.04
N LYS A 84 13.70 -9.70 0.84
CA LYS A 84 13.52 -10.02 2.26
C LYS A 84 12.08 -10.42 2.58
N PRO A 85 11.84 -11.12 3.71
CA PRO A 85 10.50 -11.44 4.18
C PRO A 85 9.58 -10.22 4.28
N LEU A 86 8.30 -10.43 3.97
CA LEU A 86 7.25 -9.43 4.08
C LEU A 86 5.94 -10.08 4.55
N GLU A 87 5.20 -9.38 5.40
CA GLU A 87 3.95 -9.88 5.97
C GLU A 87 2.95 -8.79 6.33
N VAL A 88 1.67 -9.10 6.19
CA VAL A 88 0.61 -8.35 6.88
C VAL A 88 0.57 -8.82 8.34
N ILE A 89 0.56 -7.86 9.25
CA ILE A 89 0.50 -8.07 10.69
C ILE A 89 -0.68 -7.33 11.29
N ASP A 90 -1.22 -7.88 12.38
CA ASP A 90 -2.13 -7.16 13.26
C ASP A 90 -1.32 -6.32 14.26
N ILE A 91 -1.81 -5.11 14.50
CA ILE A 91 -1.24 -4.12 15.39
C ILE A 91 -2.19 -4.00 16.59
N PRO A 92 -1.76 -4.37 17.81
CA PRO A 92 -2.54 -4.12 19.01
C PRO A 92 -2.65 -2.62 19.32
N ALA A 93 -3.78 -2.20 19.90
CA ALA A 93 -3.90 -0.83 20.40
C ALA A 93 -2.87 -0.55 21.50
N GLY A 94 -2.30 0.65 21.49
CA GLY A 94 -1.25 1.05 22.43
C GLY A 94 0.17 0.62 22.01
N THR A 95 0.31 -0.03 20.84
CA THR A 95 1.63 -0.37 20.29
C THR A 95 2.46 0.91 20.13
N ALA A 96 3.68 0.89 20.65
CA ALA A 96 4.62 1.99 20.53
C ALA A 96 5.67 1.70 19.47
N TRP A 97 5.68 2.50 18.41
CA TRP A 97 6.70 2.47 17.34
C TRP A 97 7.30 3.86 17.15
N PHE A 98 8.20 4.00 16.18
CA PHE A 98 9.00 5.19 15.96
C PHE A 98 8.85 5.71 14.53
N GLN A 99 8.93 7.02 14.36
CA GLN A 99 8.96 7.63 13.03
C GLN A 99 9.79 8.91 13.03
N TYR A 100 10.62 9.06 12.00
CA TYR A 100 11.31 10.31 11.69
C TYR A 100 10.37 11.26 10.95
N VAL A 101 9.84 12.24 11.67
CA VAL A 101 8.92 13.25 11.13
C VAL A 101 9.68 14.51 10.75
N ARG A 102 9.19 15.23 9.73
CA ARG A 102 9.76 16.55 9.39
C ARG A 102 9.54 17.54 10.53
N THR A 103 10.56 18.32 10.85
CA THR A 103 10.50 19.39 11.85
C THR A 103 10.18 20.74 11.21
N GLY A 104 9.89 21.77 12.03
CA GLY A 104 9.57 23.12 11.55
C GLY A 104 8.09 23.39 11.27
N TYR A 105 7.19 22.47 11.65
CA TYR A 105 5.75 22.70 11.67
C TYR A 105 5.25 22.98 13.09
N ASP A 106 4.10 23.65 13.21
CA ASP A 106 3.45 23.93 14.50
C ASP A 106 2.97 22.67 15.24
N SER A 107 2.88 21.53 14.53
CA SER A 107 2.45 20.25 15.09
C SER A 107 3.17 19.07 14.45
N ILE A 108 3.26 17.98 15.22
CA ILE A 108 3.80 16.69 14.77
C ILE A 108 2.82 16.10 13.74
N ARG A 109 3.34 15.73 12.57
CA ARG A 109 2.55 15.12 11.48
C ARG A 109 3.13 13.76 11.12
N PHE A 110 2.50 12.70 11.64
CA PHE A 110 2.91 11.35 11.29
C PHE A 110 2.51 11.00 9.85
N GLY A 111 3.44 10.35 9.14
CA GLY A 111 3.19 9.65 7.88
C GLY A 111 2.68 8.23 8.11
N ASN A 112 2.70 7.40 7.07
CA ASN A 112 2.21 6.02 7.13
C ASN A 112 3.29 4.97 7.46
N PHE A 113 4.57 5.31 7.40
CA PHE A 113 5.68 4.38 7.60
C PHE A 113 6.28 4.51 8.99
N PHE A 114 6.31 3.43 9.76
CA PHE A 114 6.82 3.39 11.12
C PHE A 114 7.92 2.35 11.25
N SER A 115 8.86 2.57 12.15
CA SER A 115 9.85 1.58 12.57
C SER A 115 9.40 0.93 13.88
N PRO A 116 9.32 -0.41 13.96
CA PRO A 116 9.14 -1.09 15.24
C PRO A 116 10.44 -1.18 16.06
N VAL A 117 11.56 -0.68 15.54
CA VAL A 117 12.89 -0.78 16.14
C VAL A 117 13.37 0.61 16.56
N VAL A 118 13.65 0.80 17.85
CA VAL A 118 14.09 2.08 18.44
C VAL A 118 15.47 2.53 17.97
N THR A 119 16.31 1.61 17.51
CA THR A 119 17.66 1.90 17.00
C THR A 119 17.72 2.10 15.50
N ALA A 120 16.57 2.13 14.81
CA ALA A 120 16.55 2.37 13.38
C ALA A 120 16.97 3.80 13.06
N THR A 121 17.86 3.97 12.08
CA THR A 121 18.30 5.28 11.59
C THR A 121 17.53 5.65 10.31
N PRO A 122 17.49 6.94 9.93
CA PRO A 122 16.89 7.34 8.65
C PRO A 122 17.52 6.59 7.46
N ASP A 123 18.85 6.45 7.47
CA ASP A 123 19.61 5.79 6.41
C ASP A 123 19.20 4.33 6.21
N CYS A 124 19.06 3.56 7.28
CA CYS A 124 18.61 2.17 7.15
C CYS A 124 17.10 2.05 6.87
N LEU A 125 16.32 3.11 7.11
CA LEU A 125 14.89 3.19 6.77
C LEU A 125 14.63 3.69 5.34
N GLY A 126 15.67 3.97 4.56
CA GLY A 126 15.50 4.38 3.18
C GLY A 126 15.16 5.87 3.01
N ILE A 127 15.45 6.72 4.00
CA ILE A 127 15.16 8.15 3.95
C ILE A 127 16.33 9.02 4.44
N SER A 128 16.39 10.26 3.97
CA SER A 128 17.27 11.29 4.52
C SER A 128 16.81 11.72 5.91
N GLY A 129 17.75 11.80 6.85
CA GLY A 129 17.51 12.35 8.19
C GLY A 129 17.47 13.88 8.26
N ALA A 130 17.84 14.58 7.19
CA ALA A 130 17.90 16.04 7.18
C ALA A 130 16.50 16.65 7.44
N GLY A 131 16.42 17.59 8.39
CA GLY A 131 15.16 18.26 8.75
C GLY A 131 14.14 17.33 9.40
N ARG A 132 14.57 16.21 9.98
CA ARG A 132 13.70 15.26 10.69
C ARG A 132 14.16 15.05 12.13
N ALA A 133 13.21 14.74 12.99
CA ALA A 133 13.45 14.27 14.35
C ALA A 133 12.63 13.00 14.60
N GLU A 134 13.14 12.11 15.45
CA GLU A 134 12.46 10.87 15.78
C GLU A 134 11.43 11.10 16.89
N TYR A 135 10.23 10.55 16.68
CA TYR A 135 9.17 10.56 17.68
C TYR A 135 8.65 9.15 17.91
N LYS A 136 8.29 8.90 19.17
CA LYS A 136 7.47 7.76 19.54
C LYS A 136 6.04 8.01 19.09
N ALA A 137 5.45 7.04 18.41
CA ALA A 137 4.06 7.01 17.99
C ALA A 137 3.34 5.91 18.77
N VAL A 138 2.15 6.22 19.31
CA VAL A 138 1.26 5.25 19.93
C VAL A 138 0.14 4.94 18.94
N LEU A 139 0.11 3.70 18.46
CA LEU A 139 -0.79 3.25 17.40
C LEU A 139 -2.12 2.74 17.98
N PRO A 140 -3.25 2.97 17.28
CA PRO A 140 -4.49 2.27 17.54
C PRO A 140 -4.40 0.81 17.06
N ALA A 141 -5.45 0.02 17.34
CA ALA A 141 -5.55 -1.30 16.74
C ALA A 141 -5.74 -1.20 15.21
N GLY A 142 -5.17 -2.14 14.46
CA GLY A 142 -5.31 -2.15 13.00
C GLY A 142 -4.41 -3.17 12.34
N GLN A 143 -4.22 -3.04 11.02
CA GLN A 143 -3.29 -3.85 10.25
C GLN A 143 -2.15 -3.01 9.68
N GLY A 144 -1.01 -3.63 9.46
CA GLY A 144 0.14 -3.04 8.79
C GLY A 144 0.86 -4.04 7.90
N LEU A 145 1.56 -3.53 6.90
CA LEU A 145 2.45 -4.33 6.06
C LEU A 145 3.88 -4.13 6.54
N LYS A 146 4.42 -5.16 7.20
CA LYS A 146 5.80 -5.21 7.68
C LYS A 146 6.72 -5.70 6.58
N SER A 147 7.82 -4.98 6.38
CA SER A 147 8.81 -5.25 5.35
C SER A 147 10.20 -4.76 5.78
N ILE A 148 11.20 -4.97 4.92
CA ILE A 148 12.52 -4.38 5.04
C ILE A 148 12.66 -3.23 4.03
N ALA A 149 13.26 -2.12 4.46
CA ALA A 149 13.55 -1.00 3.58
C ALA A 149 14.60 -1.37 2.51
N ALA A 150 14.33 -1.02 1.26
CA ALA A 150 15.30 -1.16 0.18
C ALA A 150 16.40 -0.09 0.29
N PRO A 151 17.63 -0.39 -0.16
CA PRO A 151 18.57 0.66 -0.55
C PRO A 151 17.95 1.49 -1.68
N ILE A 152 17.85 2.80 -1.52
CA ILE A 152 17.19 3.69 -2.48
C ILE A 152 17.87 5.07 -2.48
N VAL A 153 17.71 5.82 -3.57
CA VAL A 153 18.08 7.24 -3.62
C VAL A 153 16.89 8.07 -3.14
N ASP A 154 16.99 8.64 -1.93
CA ASP A 154 16.03 9.62 -1.45
C ASP A 154 16.28 10.97 -2.13
N SER A 155 15.42 11.28 -3.10
CA SER A 155 15.41 12.53 -3.86
C SER A 155 14.19 13.41 -3.57
N TRP A 156 13.39 13.04 -2.56
CA TRP A 156 12.09 13.68 -2.26
C TRP A 156 12.00 14.26 -0.85
N SER A 157 12.81 13.80 0.10
CA SER A 157 12.76 14.31 1.48
C SER A 157 13.24 15.74 1.57
N THR A 158 14.32 16.08 0.87
CA THR A 158 15.01 17.38 0.93
C THR A 158 15.11 17.96 -0.48
N PRO A 159 14.40 19.06 -0.79
CA PRO A 159 14.44 19.68 -2.12
C PRO A 159 15.87 20.01 -2.56
N GLY A 160 16.23 19.60 -3.78
CA GLY A 160 17.56 19.85 -4.35
C GLY A 160 18.67 18.90 -3.88
N THR A 161 18.36 17.95 -2.99
CA THR A 161 19.34 16.99 -2.46
C THR A 161 18.90 15.57 -2.78
N SER A 162 19.86 14.74 -3.22
CA SER A 162 19.68 13.29 -3.34
C SER A 162 20.62 12.58 -2.39
N VAL A 163 20.10 11.67 -1.58
CA VAL A 163 20.88 10.89 -0.61
C VAL A 163 20.71 9.41 -0.93
N GLN A 164 21.79 8.73 -1.28
CA GLN A 164 21.78 7.26 -1.35
C GLN A 164 21.69 6.72 0.08
N THR A 165 20.65 5.93 0.33
CA THR A 165 20.43 5.31 1.63
C THR A 165 20.77 3.83 1.59
N GLN A 166 21.18 3.26 2.73
CA GLN A 166 21.55 1.85 2.82
C GLN A 166 20.33 0.92 2.87
N GLY A 167 19.21 1.36 3.42
CA GLY A 167 18.07 0.46 3.68
C GLY A 167 18.42 -0.62 4.72
N GLY A 168 17.61 -1.67 4.79
CA GLY A 168 17.86 -2.84 5.63
C GLY A 168 17.16 -2.85 6.99
N CYS A 169 16.60 -1.74 7.45
CA CYS A 169 15.78 -1.72 8.67
C CYS A 169 14.36 -2.22 8.42
N THR A 170 13.75 -2.78 9.47
CA THR A 170 12.33 -3.13 9.45
C THR A 170 11.50 -1.86 9.43
N GLN A 171 10.50 -1.85 8.56
CA GLN A 171 9.49 -0.81 8.49
C GLN A 171 8.10 -1.44 8.40
N VAL A 172 7.09 -0.70 8.86
CA VAL A 172 5.69 -1.07 8.75
C VAL A 172 4.93 0.09 8.14
N VAL A 173 4.29 -0.13 7.00
CA VAL A 173 3.32 0.83 6.45
C VAL A 173 1.93 0.52 6.99
N ILE A 174 1.21 1.53 7.44
CA ILE A 174 -0.18 1.41 7.93
C ILE A 174 -1.15 2.19 7.02
N PRO A 175 -2.41 1.75 6.89
CA PRO A 175 -3.46 2.48 6.17
C PRO A 175 -3.73 3.87 6.78
N ASN A 176 -4.31 4.77 5.99
CA ASN A 176 -4.69 6.11 6.47
C ASN A 176 -5.73 6.05 7.60
N SER A 177 -6.64 5.08 7.55
CA SER A 177 -7.66 4.82 8.59
C SER A 177 -7.02 4.46 9.93
N VAL A 178 -5.95 3.67 9.93
CA VAL A 178 -5.16 3.35 11.14
C VAL A 178 -4.35 4.58 11.57
N LYS A 179 -3.69 5.24 10.62
CA LYS A 179 -2.89 6.46 10.86
C LYS A 179 -3.70 7.57 11.54
N ALA A 180 -4.97 7.72 11.19
CA ALA A 180 -5.85 8.75 11.75
C ALA A 180 -5.99 8.69 13.28
N GLY A 181 -5.78 7.52 13.89
CA GLY A 181 -5.80 7.34 15.35
C GLY A 181 -4.43 7.38 16.01
N VAL A 182 -3.33 7.62 15.28
CA VAL A 182 -1.98 7.66 15.85
C VAL A 182 -1.80 8.92 16.70
N THR A 183 -1.25 8.73 17.90
CA THR A 183 -0.92 9.83 18.82
C THR A 183 0.57 9.88 19.11
N SER A 184 1.06 11.06 19.51
CA SER A 184 2.47 11.23 19.87
C SER A 184 2.74 10.72 21.28
N GLY A 185 3.76 9.87 21.41
CA GLY A 185 4.36 9.47 22.69
C GLY A 185 5.55 10.34 23.11
N GLY A 186 5.81 11.44 22.39
CA GLY A 186 6.93 12.36 22.64
C GLY A 186 8.17 12.11 21.76
N PRO A 187 9.13 13.06 21.76
CA PRO A 187 10.39 12.91 21.05
C PRO A 187 11.25 11.79 21.66
N VAL A 188 12.03 11.11 20.83
CA VAL A 188 13.09 10.22 21.29
C VAL A 188 14.33 11.08 21.57
N GLN A 189 14.92 10.92 22.76
CA GLN A 189 16.14 11.65 23.19
C GLN A 189 17.40 10.90 22.78
#